data_AF-A0A5N7MVZ6-F1
#
_entry.id   AF-A0A5N7MVZ6-F1
#
_cell.length_a   1.000
_cell.length_b   1.000
_cell.length_c   1.000
_cell.angle_alpha   90.00
_cell.angle_beta   90.00
_cell.angle_gamma   90.00
#
_symmetry.space_group_name_H-M   'P 1'
#
loop_
_entity.id
_entity.type
_entity.pdbx_description
1 polymer ?
#
loop_
_entity_poly.entity_id
_entity_poly.type
_entity_poly.pdbx_seq_one_letter_code
_entity_poly.pdbx_strand_id
1 'polypeptide(L)'
;MAMARRMSGAIPINVIPAEYRPAILEEYKGNPLIEALPPLTDISDLMRAFGRFPLVSDEERTLSPVMRMQAISRLDNYLEPLPQHFEVADTLNLILRGGYVHRNPLRPDYRAELIRLYRHSLDGDRRSLFAAPPSTAPSFALFGISGLGKSTVIEQTLSFLPQALLHKKYKFLQLVWLKLDCPGGGSIKQLLLALTEAIDSLIGTKYKPRRLRDTSVEEFIIEAAKIAARHYLGVLVIDEIQNLLAAKGVGVETLLNFLVMFQNIAKIPIVFIGTPQALSVLADRIHLRWLR
;
A
#
# COMPACT_ATOMS: atom_id res chain seq x y z
N MET A 1 -23.79 15.73 -5.92
CA MET A 1 -23.48 17.10 -6.42
C MET A 1 -22.46 17.86 -5.55
N ALA A 2 -22.28 17.53 -4.27
CA ALA A 2 -21.30 18.19 -3.38
C ALA A 2 -19.83 17.74 -3.52
N MET A 3 -19.56 16.59 -4.16
CA MET A 3 -18.20 16.05 -4.29
C MET A 3 -17.38 16.69 -5.43
N ALA A 4 -18.06 17.23 -6.45
CA ALA A 4 -17.41 17.89 -7.60
C ALA A 4 -17.06 19.38 -7.34
N ARG A 5 -17.65 20.00 -6.31
CA ARG A 5 -17.51 21.44 -6.03
C ARG A 5 -16.43 21.79 -5.01
N ARG A 6 -15.68 20.80 -4.49
CA ARG A 6 -14.56 21.00 -3.54
C ARG A 6 -13.18 20.70 -4.12
N MET A 7 -13.06 20.39 -5.41
CA MET A 7 -11.78 20.09 -6.07
C MET A 7 -11.17 21.29 -6.81
N SER A 8 -11.44 22.52 -6.35
CA SER A 8 -10.78 23.75 -6.80
C SER A 8 -9.60 24.17 -5.91
N GLY A 9 -9.21 23.32 -4.95
CA GLY A 9 -7.94 23.44 -4.24
C GLY A 9 -6.86 22.69 -5.00
N ALA A 10 -5.62 23.19 -4.96
CA ALA A 10 -4.45 22.56 -5.56
C ALA A 10 -4.48 21.04 -5.33
N ILE A 11 -4.36 20.28 -6.41
CA ILE A 11 -4.23 18.82 -6.34
C ILE A 11 -2.99 18.56 -5.45
N PRO A 12 -3.10 17.73 -4.39
CA PRO A 12 -1.92 17.35 -3.60
C PRO A 12 -0.83 16.85 -4.54
N ILE A 13 0.44 17.21 -4.29
CA ILE A 13 1.59 17.00 -5.20
C ILE A 13 1.67 15.55 -5.75
N ASN A 14 1.14 14.58 -5.00
CA ASN A 14 1.22 13.16 -5.31
C ASN A 14 -0.03 12.56 -6.00
N VAL A 15 -1.03 13.37 -6.37
CA VAL A 15 -2.22 12.93 -7.12
C VAL A 15 -2.10 13.41 -8.57
N ILE A 16 -2.12 12.49 -9.53
CA ILE A 16 -2.03 12.84 -10.95
C ILE A 16 -3.29 12.40 -11.73
N PRO A 17 -3.64 13.04 -12.85
CA PRO A 17 -4.77 12.61 -13.68
C PRO A 17 -4.55 11.20 -14.25
N ALA A 18 -5.59 10.36 -14.22
CA ALA A 18 -5.54 9.02 -14.78
C ALA A 18 -5.59 9.05 -16.32
N GLU A 19 -4.69 8.30 -16.96
CA GLU A 19 -4.70 7.99 -18.39
C GLU A 19 -4.94 6.49 -18.58
N TYR A 20 -5.79 6.11 -19.52
CA TYR A 20 -6.22 4.72 -19.68
C TYR A 20 -5.58 4.09 -20.91
N ARG A 21 -5.04 2.88 -20.73
CA ARG A 21 -4.57 2.02 -21.82
C ARG A 21 -5.41 0.74 -21.82
N PRO A 22 -5.91 0.28 -22.98
CA PRO A 22 -6.66 -0.96 -23.05
C PRO A 22 -5.85 -2.13 -22.47
N ALA A 23 -6.46 -2.90 -21.59
CA ALA A 23 -5.81 -4.08 -21.03
C ALA A 23 -5.74 -5.22 -22.06
N ILE A 24 -4.63 -5.95 -22.04
CA ILE A 24 -4.41 -7.11 -22.91
C ILE A 24 -5.17 -8.34 -22.38
N LEU A 25 -5.04 -8.61 -21.08
CA LEU A 25 -5.68 -9.74 -20.41
C LEU A 25 -7.18 -9.49 -20.23
N GLU A 26 -7.99 -10.52 -20.46
CA GLU A 26 -9.46 -10.42 -20.48
C GLU A 26 -10.02 -10.01 -19.11
N GLU A 27 -9.48 -10.58 -18.03
CA GLU A 27 -9.86 -10.27 -16.65
C GLU A 27 -9.57 -8.81 -16.24
N TYR A 28 -8.73 -8.10 -16.98
CA TYR A 28 -8.35 -6.71 -16.70
C TYR A 28 -9.13 -5.70 -17.55
N LYS A 29 -9.74 -6.15 -18.65
CA LYS A 29 -10.44 -5.27 -19.60
C LYS A 29 -11.63 -4.57 -18.95
N GLY A 30 -11.77 -3.29 -19.26
CA GLY A 30 -12.85 -2.46 -18.75
C GLY A 30 -12.76 -2.17 -17.24
N ASN A 31 -11.63 -2.48 -16.59
CA ASN A 31 -11.37 -2.08 -15.23
C ASN A 31 -10.51 -0.82 -15.18
N PRO A 32 -11.09 0.36 -14.91
CA PRO A 32 -10.33 1.61 -14.91
C PRO A 32 -9.23 1.66 -13.85
N LEU A 33 -9.31 0.85 -12.78
CA LEU A 33 -8.28 0.78 -11.74
C LEU A 33 -7.00 0.09 -12.24
N ILE A 34 -7.11 -0.76 -13.27
CA ILE A 34 -5.99 -1.52 -13.84
C ILE A 34 -5.49 -0.85 -15.12
N GLU A 35 -6.40 -0.40 -15.98
CA GLU A 35 -6.09 0.28 -17.24
C GLU A 35 -5.37 1.63 -17.03
N ALA A 36 -5.49 2.22 -15.84
CA ALA A 36 -4.82 3.45 -15.46
C ALA A 36 -3.41 3.25 -14.87
N LEU A 37 -3.00 2.01 -14.58
CA LEU A 37 -1.67 1.73 -14.07
C LEU A 37 -0.63 1.76 -15.21
N PRO A 38 0.64 2.07 -14.90
CA PRO A 38 1.74 1.94 -15.87
C PRO A 38 1.76 0.55 -16.52
N PRO A 39 2.15 0.42 -17.80
CA PRO A 39 2.29 -0.89 -18.41
C PRO A 39 3.34 -1.73 -17.68
N LEU A 40 3.22 -3.05 -17.75
CA LEU A 40 4.31 -3.94 -17.36
C LEU A 40 5.44 -3.72 -18.38
N THR A 41 6.58 -3.18 -17.94
CA THR A 41 7.75 -2.91 -18.78
C THR A 41 8.59 -4.17 -18.99
N ASP A 42 9.39 -4.19 -20.05
CA ASP A 42 10.42 -5.21 -20.24
C ASP A 42 11.43 -5.16 -19.09
N ILE A 43 11.95 -6.33 -18.69
CA ILE A 43 12.92 -6.49 -17.60
C ILE A 43 14.16 -5.62 -17.85
N SER A 44 14.61 -5.46 -19.09
CA SER A 44 15.82 -4.70 -19.44
C SER A 44 15.69 -3.21 -19.16
N ASP A 45 14.51 -2.63 -19.42
CA ASP A 45 14.24 -1.23 -19.14
C ASP A 45 14.03 -1.01 -17.64
N LEU A 46 13.38 -1.98 -16.98
CA LEU A 46 13.20 -1.96 -15.53
C LEU A 46 14.55 -2.05 -14.82
N MET A 47 15.49 -2.88 -15.28
CA MET A 47 16.86 -2.97 -14.73
C MET A 47 17.59 -1.62 -14.71
N ARG A 48 17.58 -0.89 -15.82
CA ARG A 48 18.27 0.41 -15.90
C ARG A 48 17.62 1.46 -15.00
N ALA A 49 16.29 1.48 -14.94
CA ALA A 49 15.57 2.46 -14.15
C ALA A 49 15.59 2.13 -12.64
N PHE A 50 15.67 0.85 -12.29
CA PHE A 50 15.67 0.38 -10.91
C PHE A 50 16.97 0.76 -10.17
N GLY A 51 18.09 0.82 -10.87
CA GLY A 51 19.40 1.14 -10.29
C GLY A 51 19.52 2.60 -9.88
N ARG A 52 20.17 2.83 -8.75
CA ARG A 52 20.55 4.18 -8.30
C ARG A 52 22.06 4.25 -8.25
N PHE A 53 22.64 4.89 -9.26
CA PHE A 53 24.08 5.03 -9.37
C PHE A 53 24.48 6.46 -9.00
N PRO A 54 25.45 6.66 -8.08
CA PRO A 54 25.92 8.00 -7.76
C PRO A 54 26.61 8.62 -8.98
N LEU A 55 26.63 9.95 -9.02
CA LEU A 55 27.53 10.67 -9.90
C LEU A 55 28.97 10.35 -9.48
N VAL A 56 29.76 9.88 -10.44
CA VAL A 56 31.19 9.61 -10.29
C VAL A 56 31.93 10.43 -11.34
N SER A 57 32.92 11.21 -10.91
CA SER A 57 33.76 12.01 -11.80
C SER A 57 35.22 11.92 -11.34
N ASP A 58 36.15 11.84 -12.29
CA ASP A 58 37.58 11.73 -11.98
C ASP A 58 38.13 13.02 -11.34
N GLU A 59 37.51 14.17 -11.66
CA GLU A 59 37.80 15.47 -11.07
C GLU A 59 37.59 15.46 -9.55
N GLU A 60 36.70 14.62 -9.03
CA GLU A 60 36.45 14.51 -7.59
C GLU A 60 37.68 14.03 -6.81
N ARG A 61 38.62 13.32 -7.47
CA ARG A 61 39.89 12.90 -6.86
C ARG A 61 40.79 14.08 -6.51
N THR A 62 40.60 15.21 -7.17
CA THR A 62 41.36 16.46 -6.97
C THR A 62 40.76 17.36 -5.88
N LEU A 63 39.55 17.04 -5.40
CA LEU A 63 38.89 17.80 -4.34
C LEU A 63 39.64 17.69 -3.00
N SER A 64 39.40 18.66 -2.12
CA SER A 64 39.96 18.63 -0.76
C SER A 64 39.52 17.36 0.00
N PRO A 65 40.30 16.88 1.00
CA PRO A 65 39.94 15.71 1.78
C PRO A 65 38.52 15.77 2.39
N VAL A 66 38.10 16.94 2.84
CA VAL A 66 36.76 17.16 3.41
C VAL A 66 35.67 16.99 2.34
N MET A 67 35.86 17.54 1.15
CA MET A 67 34.89 17.41 0.06
C MET A 67 34.81 15.97 -0.47
N ARG A 68 35.94 15.26 -0.54
CA ARG A 68 35.95 13.83 -0.89
C ARG A 68 35.16 12.99 0.12
N MET A 69 35.29 13.28 1.42
CA MET A 69 34.49 12.61 2.45
C MET A 69 32.99 12.91 2.30
N GLN A 70 32.62 14.14 1.97
CA GLN A 70 31.21 14.48 1.68
C GLN A 70 30.69 13.74 0.44
N ALA A 71 31.51 13.56 -0.60
CA ALA A 71 31.11 12.82 -1.80
C ALA A 71 30.75 11.35 -1.52
N ILE A 72 31.40 10.71 -0.53
CA ILE A 72 31.10 9.33 -0.12
C ILE A 72 29.66 9.18 0.37
N SER A 73 29.05 10.21 0.96
CA SER A 73 27.65 10.16 1.42
C SER A 73 26.63 9.85 0.31
N ARG A 74 26.99 10.05 -0.98
CA ARG A 74 26.13 9.67 -2.09
C ARG A 74 25.92 8.16 -2.19
N LEU A 75 26.84 7.37 -1.63
CA LEU A 75 26.72 5.91 -1.56
C LEU A 75 25.56 5.47 -0.67
N ASP A 76 25.05 6.32 0.22
CA ASP A 76 23.86 6.01 1.04
C ASP A 76 22.61 5.76 0.17
N ASN A 77 22.59 6.33 -1.04
CA ASN A 77 21.51 6.15 -2.01
C ASN A 77 21.84 5.16 -3.13
N TYR A 78 23.03 4.53 -3.09
CA TYR A 78 23.44 3.56 -4.09
C TYR A 78 22.55 2.31 -4.01
N LEU A 79 22.05 1.87 -5.16
CA LEU A 79 21.29 0.63 -5.28
C LEU A 79 21.68 -0.10 -6.56
N GLU A 80 22.32 -1.25 -6.39
CA GLU A 80 22.58 -2.19 -7.47
C GLU A 80 21.34 -3.08 -7.70
N PRO A 81 20.77 -3.10 -8.91
CA PRO A 81 19.66 -4.01 -9.21
C PRO A 81 20.12 -5.46 -9.25
N LEU A 82 19.48 -6.30 -8.44
CA LEU A 82 19.71 -7.75 -8.42
C LEU A 82 18.47 -8.49 -8.94
N PRO A 83 18.61 -9.70 -9.51
CA PRO A 83 17.48 -10.50 -9.99
C PRO A 83 16.33 -10.62 -8.98
N GLN A 84 16.65 -10.82 -7.71
CA GLN A 84 15.68 -10.93 -6.60
C GLN A 84 14.82 -9.66 -6.42
N HIS A 85 15.34 -8.48 -6.76
CA HIS A 85 14.57 -7.24 -6.70
C HIS A 85 13.44 -7.23 -7.73
N PHE A 86 13.65 -7.85 -8.89
CA PHE A 86 12.64 -7.95 -9.94
C PHE A 86 11.54 -8.95 -9.57
N GLU A 87 11.88 -10.03 -8.87
CA GLU A 87 10.85 -10.94 -8.35
C GLU A 87 9.90 -10.24 -7.38
N VAL A 88 10.43 -9.34 -6.53
CA VAL A 88 9.63 -8.48 -5.65
C VAL A 88 8.76 -7.53 -6.47
N ALA A 89 9.32 -6.90 -7.50
CA ALA A 89 8.61 -5.97 -8.36
C ALA A 89 7.45 -6.63 -9.13
N ASP A 90 7.69 -7.80 -9.71
CA ASP A 90 6.69 -8.59 -10.43
C ASP A 90 5.60 -9.08 -9.48
N THR A 91 5.99 -9.55 -8.31
CA THR A 91 5.03 -10.04 -7.30
C THR A 91 4.14 -8.90 -6.79
N LEU A 92 4.71 -7.72 -6.54
CA LEU A 92 3.93 -6.55 -6.13
C LEU A 92 2.95 -6.12 -7.23
N ASN A 93 3.39 -6.07 -8.49
CA ASN A 93 2.52 -5.74 -9.63
C ASN A 93 1.38 -6.76 -9.79
N LEU A 94 1.71 -8.05 -9.69
CA LEU A 94 0.74 -9.13 -9.80
C LEU A 94 -0.34 -9.03 -8.72
N ILE A 95 0.07 -8.81 -7.47
CA ILE A 95 -0.84 -8.71 -6.33
C ILE A 95 -1.69 -7.45 -6.38
N LEU A 96 -1.10 -6.32 -6.76
CA LEU A 96 -1.81 -5.05 -6.96
C LEU A 96 -2.93 -5.21 -8.00
N ARG A 97 -2.61 -5.73 -9.19
CA ARG A 97 -3.58 -5.92 -10.27
C ARG A 97 -4.60 -7.00 -9.93
N GLY A 98 -4.15 -8.13 -9.38
CA GLY A 98 -5.02 -9.21 -8.91
C GLY A 98 -6.03 -8.71 -7.86
N GLY A 99 -5.59 -7.86 -6.94
CA GLY A 99 -6.46 -7.21 -5.97
C GLY A 99 -7.53 -6.32 -6.62
N TYR A 100 -7.27 -5.73 -7.79
CA TYR A 100 -8.25 -4.89 -8.49
C TYR A 100 -9.25 -5.65 -9.35
N VAL A 101 -8.96 -6.88 -9.80
CA VAL A 101 -9.82 -7.66 -10.71
C VAL A 101 -11.27 -7.71 -10.23
N HIS A 102 -11.49 -8.01 -8.94
CA HIS A 102 -12.82 -8.13 -8.34
C HIS A 102 -13.37 -6.83 -7.77
N ARG A 103 -12.65 -5.72 -7.94
CA ARG A 103 -12.98 -4.38 -7.40
C ARG A 103 -13.23 -3.35 -8.50
N ASN A 104 -13.73 -3.79 -9.66
CA ASN A 104 -13.99 -2.89 -10.77
C ASN A 104 -15.14 -1.91 -10.43
N PRO A 105 -14.90 -0.58 -10.36
CA PRO A 105 -15.90 0.43 -10.00
C PRO A 105 -17.09 0.51 -10.97
N LEU A 106 -16.92 0.00 -12.20
CA LEU A 106 -17.95 0.02 -13.23
C LEU A 106 -18.90 -1.17 -13.13
N ARG A 107 -18.56 -2.21 -12.35
CA ARG A 107 -19.46 -3.34 -12.14
C ARG A 107 -20.55 -2.99 -11.11
N PRO A 108 -21.84 -3.22 -11.42
CA PRO A 108 -22.94 -2.85 -10.52
C PRO A 108 -22.91 -3.53 -9.15
N ASP A 109 -22.48 -4.79 -9.10
CA ASP A 109 -22.33 -5.60 -7.88
C ASP A 109 -21.35 -4.95 -6.89
N TYR A 110 -20.15 -4.62 -7.35
CA TYR A 110 -19.13 -3.99 -6.52
C TYR A 110 -19.53 -2.58 -6.10
N ARG A 111 -20.14 -1.80 -6.99
CA ARG A 111 -20.63 -0.46 -6.67
C ARG A 111 -21.73 -0.48 -5.61
N ALA A 112 -22.65 -1.44 -5.68
CA ALA A 112 -23.70 -1.62 -4.68
C ALA A 112 -23.11 -1.99 -3.31
N GLU A 113 -22.08 -2.84 -3.28
CA GLU A 113 -21.34 -3.17 -2.06
C GLU A 113 -20.65 -1.94 -1.45
N LEU A 114 -19.93 -1.14 -2.24
CA LEU A 114 -19.29 0.09 -1.75
C LEU A 114 -20.31 1.10 -1.20
N ILE A 115 -21.45 1.28 -1.86
CA ILE A 115 -22.52 2.17 -1.38
C ILE A 115 -23.08 1.66 -0.04
N ARG A 116 -23.27 0.33 0.09
CA ARG A 116 -23.70 -0.29 1.34
C ARG A 116 -22.70 -0.01 2.46
N LEU A 117 -21.41 -0.29 2.24
CA LEU A 117 -20.33 -0.01 3.19
C LEU A 117 -20.31 1.47 3.63
N TYR A 118 -20.49 2.39 2.67
CA TYR A 118 -20.51 3.82 2.94
C TYR A 118 -21.71 4.25 3.79
N ARG A 119 -22.93 3.79 3.46
CA ARG A 119 -24.13 4.11 4.26
C ARG A 119 -23.98 3.62 5.69
N HIS A 120 -23.44 2.42 5.90
CA HIS A 120 -23.18 1.90 7.24
C HIS A 120 -22.17 2.74 8.03
N SER A 121 -21.17 3.37 7.38
CA SER A 121 -20.27 4.32 8.06
C SER A 121 -20.99 5.60 8.50
N LEU A 122 -22.02 6.04 7.76
CA LEU A 122 -22.81 7.23 8.12
C LEU A 122 -23.84 6.97 9.22
N ASP A 123 -24.49 5.80 9.19
CA ASP A 123 -25.61 5.48 10.08
C ASP A 123 -25.17 5.01 11.47
N GLY A 124 -23.86 4.88 11.72
CA GLY A 124 -23.31 4.41 13.00
C GLY A 124 -23.68 2.96 13.36
N ASP A 125 -24.23 2.21 12.41
CA ASP A 125 -24.70 0.85 12.61
C ASP A 125 -23.50 -0.12 12.69
N ARG A 126 -23.38 -0.83 13.82
CA ARG A 126 -22.26 -1.72 14.17
C ARG A 126 -22.54 -3.17 13.80
N ARG A 127 -23.25 -3.43 12.70
CA ARG A 127 -23.55 -4.80 12.27
C ARG A 127 -22.46 -5.34 11.34
N SER A 128 -22.16 -6.62 11.53
CA SER A 128 -21.18 -7.33 10.72
C SER A 128 -21.68 -7.53 9.29
N LEU A 129 -20.80 -7.25 8.32
CA LEU A 129 -21.08 -7.21 6.89
C LEU A 129 -20.81 -8.53 6.16
N PHE A 130 -20.76 -9.65 6.87
CA PHE A 130 -20.45 -10.95 6.28
C PHE A 130 -21.59 -11.46 5.38
N ALA A 131 -21.50 -11.14 4.10
CA ALA A 131 -22.17 -11.83 3.00
C ALA A 131 -21.37 -11.64 1.70
N ALA A 132 -20.13 -12.13 1.67
CA ALA A 132 -19.39 -12.39 0.43
C ALA A 132 -18.53 -13.64 0.62
N PRO A 133 -18.36 -14.48 -0.42
CA PRO A 133 -17.47 -15.63 -0.34
C PRO A 133 -16.03 -15.17 -0.06
N PRO A 134 -15.17 -16.03 0.52
CA PRO A 134 -13.81 -15.69 0.87
C PRO A 134 -13.03 -15.34 -0.40
N SER A 135 -12.94 -14.06 -0.71
CA SER A 135 -11.94 -13.53 -1.62
C SER A 135 -10.73 -13.23 -0.74
N THR A 136 -9.92 -14.26 -0.47
CA THR A 136 -8.58 -14.06 0.09
C THR A 136 -7.81 -13.16 -0.87
N ALA A 137 -7.73 -11.87 -0.56
CA ALA A 137 -6.82 -10.99 -1.27
C ALA A 137 -5.40 -11.53 -1.03
N PRO A 138 -4.65 -11.90 -2.08
CA PRO A 138 -3.36 -12.54 -1.90
C PRO A 138 -2.42 -11.58 -1.17
N SER A 139 -1.95 -12.00 0.00
CA SER A 139 -0.93 -11.28 0.76
C SER A 139 0.46 -11.84 0.45
N PHE A 140 1.41 -10.93 0.30
CA PHE A 140 2.83 -11.25 0.10
C PHE A 140 3.62 -10.73 1.28
N ALA A 141 4.78 -11.32 1.53
CA ALA A 141 5.62 -10.83 2.58
C ALA A 141 7.11 -11.02 2.26
N LEU A 142 7.89 -9.99 2.57
CA LEU A 142 9.33 -9.91 2.34
C LEU A 142 10.06 -9.87 3.68
N PHE A 143 10.79 -10.94 3.98
CA PHE A 143 11.44 -11.11 5.28
C PHE A 143 12.94 -11.33 5.14
N GLY A 144 13.69 -10.79 6.09
CA GLY A 144 15.14 -10.89 6.10
C GLY A 144 15.74 -10.05 7.22
N ILE A 145 17.02 -10.26 7.50
CA ILE A 145 17.74 -9.54 8.56
C ILE A 145 17.65 -8.01 8.32
N SER A 146 17.64 -7.21 9.38
CA SER A 146 17.64 -5.75 9.26
C SER A 146 18.88 -5.27 8.48
N GLY A 147 18.72 -4.22 7.67
CA GLY A 147 19.81 -3.67 6.85
C GLY A 147 20.04 -4.33 5.48
N LEU A 148 19.29 -5.37 5.10
CA LEU A 148 19.40 -6.02 3.78
C LEU A 148 18.69 -5.27 2.62
N GLY A 149 18.18 -4.05 2.85
CA GLY A 149 17.54 -3.26 1.79
C GLY A 149 16.09 -3.64 1.43
N LYS A 150 15.39 -4.43 2.25
CA LYS A 150 13.99 -4.86 1.99
C LYS A 150 13.04 -3.69 1.75
N SER A 151 13.04 -2.72 2.67
CA SER A 151 12.24 -1.49 2.56
C SER A 151 12.64 -0.70 1.31
N THR A 152 13.94 -0.60 1.04
CA THR A 152 14.49 0.09 -0.13
C THR A 152 14.01 -0.52 -1.44
N VAL A 153 13.98 -1.84 -1.56
CA VAL A 153 13.51 -2.56 -2.78
C VAL A 153 12.02 -2.33 -2.99
N ILE A 154 11.21 -2.40 -1.93
CA ILE A 154 9.76 -2.13 -2.02
C ILE A 154 9.51 -0.66 -2.37
N GLU A 155 10.18 0.29 -1.71
CA GLU A 155 10.06 1.71 -2.01
C GLU A 155 10.50 2.05 -3.43
N GLN A 156 11.60 1.44 -3.90
CA GLN A 156 12.05 1.58 -5.27
C GLN A 156 11.02 1.02 -6.25
N THR A 157 10.43 -0.13 -5.97
CA THR A 157 9.34 -0.70 -6.78
C THR A 157 8.12 0.23 -6.80
N LEU A 158 7.69 0.71 -5.64
CA LEU A 158 6.54 1.63 -5.52
C LEU A 158 6.79 2.96 -6.23
N SER A 159 8.04 3.41 -6.36
CA SER A 159 8.40 4.64 -7.06
C SER A 159 8.05 4.63 -8.55
N PHE A 160 7.92 3.44 -9.16
CA PHE A 160 7.45 3.28 -10.54
C PHE A 160 5.93 3.31 -10.68
N LEU A 161 5.20 3.36 -9.57
CA LEU A 161 3.75 3.41 -9.53
C LEU A 161 3.28 4.79 -9.03
N PRO A 162 2.30 5.42 -9.71
CA PRO A 162 1.70 6.64 -9.18
C PRO A 162 1.07 6.33 -7.83
N GLN A 163 1.31 7.17 -6.81
CA GLN A 163 0.76 6.92 -5.48
C GLN A 163 -0.78 7.07 -5.47
N ALA A 164 -1.30 8.06 -6.20
CA ALA A 164 -2.73 8.31 -6.33
C ALA A 164 -3.10 8.82 -7.74
N LEU A 165 -4.27 8.39 -8.23
CA LEU A 165 -4.80 8.71 -9.55
C LEU A 165 -6.18 9.36 -9.45
N LEU A 166 -6.38 10.46 -10.17
CA LEU A 166 -7.66 11.13 -10.31
C LEU A 166 -8.36 10.71 -11.62
N HIS A 167 -9.43 9.93 -11.48
CA HIS A 167 -10.23 9.46 -12.60
C HIS A 167 -11.30 10.50 -12.97
N LYS A 168 -10.91 11.60 -13.63
CA LYS A 168 -11.84 12.68 -14.00
C LYS A 168 -13.07 12.16 -14.76
N LYS A 169 -12.87 11.20 -15.68
CA LYS A 169 -13.94 10.56 -16.45
C LYS A 169 -14.98 9.87 -15.57
N TYR A 170 -14.52 9.17 -14.53
CA TYR A 170 -15.37 8.35 -13.65
C TYR A 170 -15.68 9.00 -12.29
N LYS A 171 -15.12 10.20 -12.03
CA LYS A 171 -15.34 11.04 -10.85
C LYS A 171 -15.00 10.36 -9.52
N PHE A 172 -13.89 9.60 -9.50
CA PHE A 172 -13.35 9.04 -8.27
C PHE A 172 -11.82 9.19 -8.20
N LEU A 173 -11.28 8.96 -7.02
CA LEU A 173 -9.84 8.94 -6.75
C LEU A 173 -9.44 7.51 -6.39
N GLN A 174 -8.36 7.04 -7.00
CA GLN A 174 -7.73 5.74 -6.74
C GLN A 174 -6.44 5.96 -5.97
N LEU A 175 -6.34 5.35 -4.78
CA LEU A 175 -5.07 5.20 -4.07
C LEU A 175 -4.41 3.91 -4.56
N VAL A 176 -3.27 4.00 -5.23
CA VAL A 176 -2.63 2.80 -5.79
C VAL A 176 -1.91 2.04 -4.69
N TRP A 177 -1.19 2.73 -3.82
CA TRP A 177 -0.45 2.12 -2.74
C TRP A 177 -0.35 3.02 -1.52
N LEU A 178 -0.16 2.41 -0.36
CA LEU A 178 0.21 3.09 0.87
C LEU A 178 1.25 2.24 1.61
N LYS A 179 2.30 2.86 2.13
CA LYS A 179 3.30 2.23 3.00
C LYS A 179 3.21 2.84 4.39
N LEU A 180 3.21 2.00 5.41
CA LEU A 180 3.23 2.40 6.83
C LEU A 180 4.36 1.68 7.53
N ASP A 181 5.14 2.40 8.33
CA ASP A 181 6.16 1.82 9.19
C ASP A 181 5.57 1.62 10.59
N CYS A 182 5.73 0.42 11.16
CA CYS A 182 5.30 0.15 12.53
C CYS A 182 6.35 0.67 13.52
N PRO A 183 6.09 1.73 14.32
CA PRO A 183 7.06 2.22 15.29
C PRO A 183 7.23 1.23 16.45
N GLY A 184 8.39 1.25 17.10
CA GLY A 184 8.68 0.42 18.27
C GLY A 184 7.67 0.65 19.41
N GLY A 185 7.07 -0.44 19.91
CA GLY A 185 6.01 -0.38 20.92
C GLY A 185 4.64 0.03 20.40
N GLY A 186 4.44 0.03 19.08
CA GLY A 186 3.19 0.39 18.42
C GLY A 186 2.04 -0.58 18.69
N SER A 187 0.81 -0.08 18.68
CA SER A 187 -0.43 -0.86 18.79
C SER A 187 -1.23 -0.86 17.49
N ILE A 188 -2.16 -1.80 17.33
CA ILE A 188 -3.09 -1.83 16.18
C ILE A 188 -3.82 -0.49 16.02
N LYS A 189 -4.26 0.14 17.13
CA LYS A 189 -4.89 1.47 17.08
C LYS A 189 -3.97 2.55 16.50
N GLN A 190 -2.68 2.52 16.82
CA GLN A 190 -1.71 3.46 16.25
C GLN A 190 -1.46 3.20 14.77
N LEU A 191 -1.40 1.93 14.35
CA LEU A 191 -1.31 1.58 12.92
C LEU A 191 -2.54 2.10 12.15
N LEU A 192 -3.74 1.88 12.67
CA LEU A 192 -5.00 2.37 12.06
C LEU A 192 -5.04 3.90 12.01
N LEU A 193 -4.55 4.56 13.05
CA LEU A 193 -4.43 6.02 13.06
C LEU A 193 -3.48 6.49 11.95
N ALA A 194 -2.27 5.92 11.87
CA ALA A 194 -1.29 6.24 10.84
C ALA A 194 -1.85 6.00 9.42
N LEU A 195 -2.58 4.89 9.22
CA LEU A 195 -3.29 4.60 7.98
C LEU A 195 -4.27 5.73 7.61
N THR A 196 -5.15 6.11 8.54
CA THR A 196 -6.14 7.17 8.27
C THR A 196 -5.51 8.55 8.06
N GLU A 197 -4.45 8.87 8.80
CA GLU A 197 -3.70 10.13 8.66
C GLU A 197 -2.96 10.20 7.33
N ALA A 198 -2.34 9.11 6.90
CA ALA A 198 -1.64 9.05 5.62
C ALA A 198 -2.62 9.19 4.45
N ILE A 199 -3.81 8.57 4.54
CA ILE A 199 -4.89 8.79 3.56
C ILE A 199 -5.33 10.26 3.58
N ASP A 200 -5.65 10.81 4.76
CA ASP A 200 -6.12 12.20 4.90
C ASP A 200 -5.13 13.21 4.30
N SER A 201 -3.84 13.02 4.56
CA SER A 201 -2.76 13.85 4.02
C SER A 201 -2.69 13.77 2.49
N LEU A 202 -2.78 12.55 1.93
CA LEU A 202 -2.61 12.31 0.51
C LEU A 202 -3.76 12.87 -0.35
N ILE A 203 -5.00 12.84 0.17
CA ILE A 203 -6.19 13.19 -0.62
C ILE A 203 -6.98 14.38 -0.06
N GLY A 204 -6.46 15.05 0.96
CA GLY A 204 -7.05 16.25 1.55
C GLY A 204 -8.37 16.00 2.28
N THR A 205 -8.51 14.84 2.91
CA THR A 205 -9.70 14.47 3.70
C THR A 205 -9.47 14.65 5.21
N LYS A 206 -10.50 14.37 6.01
CA LYS A 206 -10.46 14.46 7.48
C LYS A 206 -11.25 13.31 8.10
N TYR A 207 -10.83 12.08 7.82
CA TYR A 207 -11.39 10.86 8.39
C TYR A 207 -10.90 10.60 9.82
N LYS A 208 -9.74 11.14 10.21
CA LYS A 208 -9.17 10.96 11.55
C LYS A 208 -10.25 11.10 12.63
N PRO A 209 -10.46 10.07 13.48
CA PRO A 209 -11.51 10.11 14.49
C PRO A 209 -11.21 11.22 15.51
N ARG A 210 -12.23 12.03 15.83
CA ARG A 210 -12.11 13.13 16.81
C ARG A 210 -11.82 12.63 18.23
N ARG A 211 -12.18 11.39 18.56
CA ARG A 211 -12.02 10.79 19.90
C ARG A 211 -11.49 9.36 19.84
N LEU A 212 -10.17 9.22 19.73
CA LEU A 212 -9.47 7.91 19.70
C LEU A 212 -9.68 7.04 20.95
N ARG A 213 -9.99 7.67 22.10
CA ARG A 213 -10.21 6.96 23.38
C ARG A 213 -11.56 6.24 23.44
N ASP A 214 -12.58 6.77 22.76
CA ASP A 214 -13.96 6.29 22.86
C ASP A 214 -14.27 5.18 21.82
N THR A 215 -13.42 5.02 20.81
CA THR A 215 -13.59 4.01 19.75
C THR A 215 -12.92 2.69 20.14
N SER A 216 -13.64 1.58 20.03
CA SER A 216 -13.05 0.24 20.19
C SER A 216 -12.04 -0.05 19.07
N VAL A 217 -11.14 -1.02 19.28
CA VAL A 217 -10.16 -1.41 18.23
C VAL A 217 -10.92 -1.91 17.00
N GLU A 218 -11.90 -2.79 17.19
CA GLU A 218 -12.72 -3.37 16.12
C GLU A 218 -13.47 -2.33 15.31
N GLU A 219 -14.13 -1.37 15.97
CA GLU A 219 -14.79 -0.25 15.27
C GLU A 219 -13.80 0.54 14.42
N PHE A 220 -12.58 0.77 14.92
CA PHE A 220 -11.59 1.51 14.17
C PHE A 220 -11.05 0.70 12.97
N ILE A 221 -10.92 -0.63 13.10
CA ILE A 221 -10.56 -1.52 11.98
C ILE A 221 -11.59 -1.40 10.87
N ILE A 222 -12.88 -1.50 11.24
CA ILE A 222 -14.00 -1.42 10.29
C ILE A 222 -13.99 -0.08 9.56
N GLU A 223 -13.89 1.04 10.27
CA GLU A 223 -13.90 2.36 9.65
C GLU A 223 -12.68 2.59 8.75
N ALA A 224 -11.47 2.23 9.20
CA ALA A 224 -10.26 2.35 8.39
C ALA A 224 -10.34 1.50 7.11
N ALA A 225 -10.86 0.27 7.21
CA ALA A 225 -11.05 -0.62 6.07
C ALA A 225 -12.08 -0.06 5.07
N LYS A 226 -13.19 0.51 5.55
CA LYS A 226 -14.17 1.19 4.68
C LYS A 226 -13.56 2.40 3.97
N ILE A 227 -12.72 3.18 4.65
CA ILE A 227 -12.00 4.32 4.05
C ILE A 227 -11.06 3.83 2.95
N ALA A 228 -10.27 2.78 3.20
CA ALA A 228 -9.38 2.18 2.22
C ALA A 228 -10.15 1.67 0.98
N ALA A 229 -11.26 0.95 1.18
CA ALA A 229 -12.12 0.47 0.10
C ALA A 229 -12.73 1.63 -0.72
N ARG A 230 -13.20 2.68 -0.03
CA ARG A 230 -13.82 3.87 -0.66
C ARG A 230 -12.89 4.57 -1.65
N HIS A 231 -11.60 4.62 -1.35
CA HIS A 231 -10.59 5.25 -2.21
C HIS A 231 -9.83 4.25 -3.07
N TYR A 232 -10.38 3.04 -3.23
CA TYR A 232 -9.82 1.98 -4.07
C TYR A 232 -8.34 1.70 -3.78
N LEU A 233 -7.96 1.66 -2.48
CA LEU A 233 -6.57 1.38 -2.09
C LEU A 233 -6.09 0.08 -2.74
N GLY A 234 -5.04 0.15 -3.56
CA GLY A 234 -4.57 -0.98 -4.34
C GLY A 234 -3.82 -1.99 -3.50
N VAL A 235 -2.79 -1.54 -2.78
CA VAL A 235 -1.98 -2.36 -1.88
C VAL A 235 -1.62 -1.58 -0.61
N LEU A 236 -1.64 -2.26 0.54
CA LEU A 236 -1.15 -1.72 1.81
C LEU A 236 0.15 -2.43 2.19
N VAL A 237 1.25 -1.69 2.25
CA VAL A 237 2.55 -2.19 2.73
C VAL A 237 2.69 -1.83 4.22
N ILE A 238 2.96 -2.84 5.05
CA ILE A 238 3.23 -2.68 6.48
C ILE A 238 4.67 -3.10 6.73
N ASP A 239 5.52 -2.13 7.03
CA ASP A 239 6.93 -2.31 7.33
C ASP A 239 7.17 -2.50 8.83
N GLU A 240 8.28 -3.15 9.17
CA GLU A 240 8.69 -3.45 10.54
C GLU A 240 7.61 -4.18 11.36
N ILE A 241 6.89 -5.14 10.75
CA ILE A 241 5.73 -5.82 11.38
C ILE A 241 6.07 -6.48 12.73
N GLN A 242 7.33 -6.86 12.96
CA GLN A 242 7.82 -7.36 14.24
C GLN A 242 7.54 -6.40 15.41
N ASN A 243 7.46 -5.09 15.16
CA ASN A 243 7.22 -4.09 16.21
C ASN A 243 5.78 -4.18 16.77
N LEU A 244 4.81 -4.59 15.94
CA LEU A 244 3.46 -4.90 16.41
C LEU A 244 3.40 -6.22 17.19
N LEU A 245 4.19 -7.22 16.77
CA LEU A 245 4.28 -8.50 17.46
C LEU A 245 4.95 -8.38 18.83
N ALA A 246 5.90 -7.46 18.99
CA ALA A 246 6.60 -7.21 20.24
C ALA A 246 5.81 -6.32 21.23
N ALA A 247 4.69 -5.73 20.80
CA ALA A 247 3.93 -4.79 21.62
C ALA A 247 3.20 -5.49 22.78
N LYS A 248 3.37 -4.95 24.00
CA LYS A 248 2.74 -5.51 25.21
C LYS A 248 1.20 -5.53 25.05
N GLY A 249 0.61 -6.71 25.18
CA GLY A 249 -0.84 -6.91 25.12
C GLY A 249 -1.42 -7.12 23.71
N VAL A 250 -0.60 -7.03 22.64
CA VAL A 250 -0.99 -7.50 21.31
C VAL A 250 -0.58 -8.97 21.22
N GLY A 251 -1.49 -9.87 21.56
CA GLY A 251 -1.32 -11.28 21.21
C GLY A 251 -1.27 -11.44 19.68
N VAL A 252 -0.51 -12.43 19.21
CA VAL A 252 -0.46 -12.81 17.79
C VAL A 252 -1.88 -12.97 17.21
N GLU A 253 -2.79 -13.57 17.98
CA GLU A 253 -4.20 -13.73 17.60
C GLU A 253 -4.92 -12.41 17.35
N THR A 254 -4.65 -11.38 18.16
CA THR A 254 -5.25 -10.05 17.98
C THR A 254 -4.78 -9.38 16.69
N LEU A 255 -3.51 -9.54 16.33
CA LEU A 255 -2.98 -9.07 15.05
C LEU A 255 -3.61 -9.84 13.88
N LEU A 256 -3.70 -11.16 13.97
CA LEU A 256 -4.31 -12.00 12.92
C LEU A 256 -5.79 -11.65 12.72
N ASN A 257 -6.55 -11.49 13.81
CA ASN A 257 -7.94 -11.08 13.77
C ASN A 257 -8.10 -9.70 13.10
N PHE A 258 -7.21 -8.77 13.42
CA PHE A 258 -7.15 -7.49 12.72
C PHE A 258 -6.93 -7.66 11.21
N LEU A 259 -5.93 -8.44 10.80
CA LEU A 259 -5.60 -8.63 9.39
C LEU A 259 -6.75 -9.27 8.62
N VAL A 260 -7.34 -10.33 9.17
CA VAL A 260 -8.48 -11.02 8.58
C VAL A 260 -9.68 -10.08 8.47
N MET A 261 -10.01 -9.35 9.54
CA MET A 261 -11.13 -8.40 9.53
C MET A 261 -10.91 -7.29 8.50
N PHE A 262 -9.71 -6.69 8.50
CA PHE A 262 -9.37 -5.62 7.58
C PHE A 262 -9.40 -6.09 6.12
N GLN A 263 -8.81 -7.24 5.80
CA GLN A 263 -8.83 -7.80 4.45
C GLN A 263 -10.24 -8.17 3.98
N ASN A 264 -11.06 -8.75 4.84
CA ASN A 264 -12.43 -9.11 4.50
C ASN A 264 -13.30 -7.88 4.15
N ILE A 265 -13.08 -6.76 4.84
CA ILE A 265 -13.83 -5.51 4.62
C ILE A 265 -13.25 -4.73 3.44
N ALA A 266 -11.94 -4.49 3.45
CA ALA A 266 -11.27 -3.66 2.46
C ALA A 266 -11.09 -4.38 1.11
N LYS A 267 -11.02 -5.72 1.13
CA LYS A 267 -10.69 -6.59 -0.01
C LYS A 267 -9.42 -6.16 -0.73
N ILE A 268 -8.41 -5.74 0.04
CA ILE A 268 -7.13 -5.26 -0.47
C ILE A 268 -6.00 -6.21 -0.08
N PRO A 269 -5.02 -6.42 -0.94
CA PRO A 269 -3.80 -7.11 -0.58
C PRO A 269 -3.00 -6.31 0.45
N ILE A 270 -2.40 -7.03 1.39
CA ILE A 270 -1.45 -6.48 2.37
C ILE A 270 -0.08 -7.11 2.14
N VAL A 271 0.95 -6.28 2.07
CA VAL A 271 2.35 -6.70 1.97
C VAL A 271 3.04 -6.45 3.30
N PHE A 272 3.68 -7.47 3.87
CA PHE A 272 4.43 -7.34 5.12
C PHE A 272 5.93 -7.27 4.86
N ILE A 273 6.62 -6.37 5.53
CA ILE A 273 8.08 -6.34 5.59
C ILE A 273 8.50 -6.51 7.06
N GLY A 274 9.46 -7.39 7.31
CA GLY A 274 9.95 -7.58 8.67
C GLY A 274 11.12 -8.54 8.81
N THR A 275 11.43 -8.90 10.06
CA THR A 275 12.49 -9.84 10.38
C THR A 275 12.03 -11.30 10.27
N PRO A 276 12.95 -12.27 10.11
CA PRO A 276 12.60 -13.69 10.09
C PRO A 276 11.87 -14.18 11.35
N GLN A 277 11.96 -13.47 12.48
CA GLN A 277 11.22 -13.80 13.69
C GLN A 277 9.71 -13.54 13.56
N ALA A 278 9.34 -12.45 12.87
CA ALA A 278 7.93 -12.20 12.55
C ALA A 278 7.37 -13.24 11.59
N LEU A 279 8.27 -13.87 10.82
CA LEU A 279 7.90 -14.83 9.81
C LEU A 279 7.30 -16.11 10.37
N SER A 280 8.00 -16.73 11.32
CA SER A 280 7.54 -17.98 11.94
C SER A 280 6.14 -17.82 12.54
N VAL A 281 5.83 -16.63 13.04
CA VAL A 281 4.53 -16.29 13.63
C VAL A 281 3.42 -16.16 12.58
N LEU A 282 3.72 -15.56 11.42
CA LEU A 282 2.73 -15.29 10.37
C LEU A 282 2.57 -16.46 9.39
N ALA A 283 3.64 -17.21 9.12
CA ALA A 283 3.68 -18.33 8.18
C ALA A 283 2.68 -19.43 8.53
N ASP A 284 2.57 -19.75 9.82
CA ASP A 284 1.75 -20.87 10.31
C ASP A 284 0.23 -20.54 10.28
N ARG A 285 -0.13 -19.29 9.96
CA ARG A 285 -1.48 -18.76 10.20
C ARG A 285 -2.08 -17.96 9.04
N ILE A 286 -1.29 -17.55 8.05
CA ILE A 286 -1.76 -16.82 6.86
C ILE A 286 -1.24 -17.52 5.60
N HIS A 287 -2.09 -17.71 4.60
CA HIS A 287 -1.67 -18.13 3.26
C HIS A 287 -0.85 -17.02 2.59
N LEU A 288 0.44 -16.97 2.87
CA LEU A 288 1.39 -16.04 2.26
C LEU A 288 2.05 -16.69 1.04
N ARG A 289 2.26 -15.89 -0.02
CA ARG A 289 3.18 -16.24 -1.10
C ARG A 289 4.60 -15.79 -0.71
N TRP A 290 5.59 -16.64 -0.93
CA TRP A 290 6.97 -16.47 -0.43
C TRP A 290 7.94 -16.15 -1.57
N LEU A 291 8.86 -15.23 -1.33
CA LEU A 291 10.09 -15.07 -2.11
C LEU A 291 11.28 -15.25 -1.14
N ARG A 292 12.28 -16.04 -1.53
CA ARG A 292 13.46 -16.34 -0.70
C ARG A 292 14.61 -15.39 -1.00
#